data_AF-A0A3C0FKA7-F1
#
_entry.id   AF-A0A3C0FKA7-F1
#
_cell.length_a   1.000
_cell.length_b   1.000
_cell.length_c   1.000
_cell.angle_alpha   90.00
_cell.angle_beta   90.00
_cell.angle_gamma   90.00
#
_symmetry.space_group_name_H-M   'P 1'
#
loop_
_entity.id
_entity.type
_entity.pdbx_description
1 polymer ?
#
loop_
_entity_poly.entity_id
_entity_poly.type
_entity_poly.pdbx_seq_one_letter_code
_entity_poly.pdbx_strand_id
1 'polypeptide(L)'
;QELGWRSKLSVDGVIDQNGTITILFRDKDSNPITGAKMSVMMSRADRDDLDATIPLAEIAPGEYRASAAFPVYGRWQLRTIANAMG
;
A
#
# COMPACT_ATOMS: atom_id res chain seq x y z
N GLN A 1 18.26 6.19 -12.69
CA GLN A 1 17.21 6.91 -13.44
C GLN A 1 15.97 6.79 -12.59
N GLU A 2 15.58 7.84 -11.86
CA GLU A 2 14.32 7.82 -11.13
C GLU A 2 13.19 7.78 -12.15
N LEU A 3 12.30 6.79 -12.07
CA LEU A 3 11.18 6.65 -13.01
C LEU A 3 10.17 7.82 -12.88
N GLY A 4 10.36 8.69 -11.88
CA GLY A 4 9.56 9.89 -11.65
C GLY A 4 8.16 9.60 -11.10
N TRP A 5 7.87 8.34 -10.79
CA TRP A 5 6.58 7.93 -10.24
C TRP A 5 6.42 8.36 -8.78
N ARG A 6 5.19 8.68 -8.41
CA ARG A 6 4.80 9.14 -7.08
C ARG A 6 3.73 8.22 -6.52
N SER A 7 3.95 7.75 -5.31
CA SER A 7 2.98 6.99 -4.54
C SER A 7 2.62 7.74 -3.26
N LYS A 8 1.33 7.93 -3.00
CA LYS A 8 0.83 8.39 -1.70
C LYS A 8 0.07 7.27 -1.02
N LEU A 9 0.52 6.86 0.16
CA LEU A 9 -0.13 5.85 1.00
C LEU A 9 -0.95 6.56 2.10
N SER A 10 -2.19 6.15 2.30
CA SER A 10 -3.01 6.48 3.46
C SER A 10 -3.51 5.21 4.14
N VAL A 11 -3.73 5.31 5.45
CA VAL A 11 -4.39 4.29 6.25
C VAL A 11 -5.54 4.97 6.97
N ASP A 12 -6.76 4.56 6.67
CA ASP A 12 -7.98 5.20 7.15
C ASP A 12 -8.84 4.19 7.92
N GLY A 13 -9.62 4.71 8.87
CA GLY A 13 -10.67 3.93 9.54
C GLY A 13 -10.16 2.73 10.34
N VAL A 14 -9.05 2.87 11.06
CA VAL A 14 -8.58 1.80 11.97
C VAL A 14 -9.55 1.66 13.14
N ILE A 15 -10.47 0.70 13.03
CA ILE A 15 -11.49 0.37 14.03
C ILE A 15 -11.38 -1.13 14.30
N ASP A 16 -11.37 -1.52 15.58
CA ASP A 16 -11.22 -2.92 15.99
C ASP A 16 -10.07 -3.64 15.28
N GLN A 17 -8.91 -2.98 15.20
CA GLN A 17 -7.70 -3.50 14.57
C GLN A 17 -7.83 -3.76 13.06
N ASN A 18 -8.85 -3.24 12.39
CA ASN A 18 -8.98 -3.33 10.94
C ASN A 18 -8.94 -1.93 10.34
N GLY A 19 -8.13 -1.74 9.31
CA GLY A 19 -8.01 -0.47 8.58
C GLY A 19 -8.08 -0.66 7.08
N THR A 20 -8.36 0.43 6.38
CA THR A 20 -8.31 0.48 4.93
C THR A 20 -7.03 1.16 4.49
N ILE A 21 -6.22 0.48 3.68
CA ILE A 21 -5.03 1.03 3.05
C ILE A 21 -5.40 1.50 1.65
N THR A 22 -5.11 2.76 1.34
CA THR A 22 -5.29 3.33 0.01
C THR A 22 -3.96 3.85 -0.52
N ILE A 23 -3.67 3.55 -1.79
CA ILE A 23 -2.48 4.03 -2.49
C ILE A 23 -2.88 4.75 -3.76
N LEU A 24 -2.48 6.01 -3.89
CA LEU A 24 -2.57 6.77 -5.12
C LEU A 24 -1.24 6.66 -5.87
N PHE A 25 -1.26 6.11 -7.08
CA PHE A 25 -0.08 5.83 -7.89
C PHE A 25 -0.13 6.61 -9.21
N ARG A 26 0.87 7.48 -9.40
CA ARG A 26 0.95 8.42 -10.53
C ARG A 26 2.35 8.47 -11.13
N ASP A 27 2.43 8.82 -12.40
CA ASP A 27 3.69 9.07 -13.08
C ASP A 27 4.24 10.49 -12.77
N LYS A 28 5.35 10.84 -13.44
CA LYS A 28 6.00 12.15 -13.29
C LYS A 28 5.12 13.33 -13.73
N ASP A 29 4.20 13.09 -14.66
CA ASP A 29 3.30 14.07 -15.25
C ASP A 29 1.93 14.09 -14.51
N SER A 30 1.83 13.35 -13.40
CA SER A 30 0.64 13.19 -12.55
C SER A 30 -0.50 12.37 -13.16
N ASN A 31 -0.24 11.67 -14.26
CA ASN A 31 -1.21 10.71 -14.81
C ASN A 31 -1.31 9.49 -13.90
N PRO A 32 -2.52 8.93 -13.70
CA PRO A 32 -2.67 7.69 -12.93
C PRO A 32 -1.96 6.53 -13.63
N ILE A 33 -1.17 5.77 -12.88
CA ILE A 33 -0.59 4.51 -13.37
C ILE A 33 -1.57 3.40 -13.03
N THR A 34 -2.18 2.82 -14.07
CA THR A 34 -3.16 1.75 -13.95
C THR A 34 -2.56 0.39 -14.29
N GLY A 35 -3.25 -0.70 -13.91
CA GLY A 35 -2.85 -2.07 -14.23
C GLY A 35 -1.58 -2.58 -13.51
N ALA A 36 -1.02 -1.79 -12.58
CA ALA A 36 0.13 -2.20 -11.79
C ALA A 36 -0.26 -3.31 -10.80
N LYS A 37 0.62 -4.30 -10.64
CA LYS A 37 0.49 -5.28 -9.54
C LYS A 37 1.06 -4.64 -8.27
N MET A 38 0.17 -4.28 -7.34
CA MET A 38 0.55 -3.61 -6.10
C MET A 38 0.29 -4.50 -4.88
N SER A 39 1.25 -4.47 -3.95
CA SER A 39 1.14 -5.08 -2.63
C SER A 39 1.65 -4.10 -1.58
N VAL A 40 1.19 -4.25 -0.35
CA VAL A 40 1.76 -3.59 0.82
C VAL A 40 2.36 -4.64 1.75
N MET A 41 3.62 -4.48 2.07
CA MET A 41 4.30 -5.25 3.12
C MET A 41 4.15 -4.50 4.43
N MET A 42 3.53 -5.14 5.40
CA MET A 42 3.38 -4.69 6.76
C MET A 42 4.40 -5.43 7.61
N SER A 43 5.15 -4.69 8.42
CA SER A 43 6.17 -5.26 9.30
C SER A 43 6.27 -4.49 10.61
N ARG A 44 6.82 -5.14 11.63
CA ARG A 44 7.21 -4.49 12.87
C ARG A 44 8.70 -4.62 13.10
N ALA A 45 9.29 -3.61 13.75
CA ALA A 45 10.73 -3.62 14.02
C ALA A 45 11.12 -4.60 15.15
N ASP A 46 10.16 -4.93 16.02
CA ASP A 46 10.36 -5.77 17.21
C ASP A 46 9.92 -7.22 17.02
N ARG A 47 9.20 -7.53 15.93
CA ARG A 47 8.54 -8.81 15.67
C ARG A 47 8.39 -9.04 14.17
N ASP A 48 8.92 -10.15 13.67
CA ASP A 48 8.80 -10.59 12.28
C ASP A 48 7.70 -11.64 12.08
N ASP A 49 7.22 -12.28 13.17
CA ASP A 49 6.17 -13.29 13.16
C ASP A 49 4.79 -12.76 12.72
N LEU A 50 4.65 -11.44 12.62
CA LEU A 50 3.44 -10.74 12.20
C LEU A 50 3.60 -10.01 10.86
N ASP A 51 4.71 -10.23 10.15
CA ASP A 51 4.93 -9.64 8.84
C ASP A 51 3.90 -10.20 7.84
N ALA A 52 3.26 -9.30 7.09
CA ALA A 52 2.21 -9.66 6.15
C ALA A 52 2.38 -8.91 4.84
N THR A 53 2.20 -9.60 3.72
CA THR A 53 2.09 -8.96 2.40
C THR A 53 0.66 -9.05 1.91
N ILE A 54 0.02 -7.90 1.74
CA ILE A 54 -1.38 -7.81 1.33
C ILE A 54 -1.44 -7.28 -0.10
N PRO A 55 -2.05 -8.00 -1.05
CA PRO A 55 -2.28 -7.49 -2.40
C PRO A 55 -3.31 -6.36 -2.37
N LEU A 56 -3.11 -5.32 -3.17
CA LEU A 56 -4.10 -4.26 -3.38
C LEU A 56 -4.87 -4.48 -4.68
N ALA A 57 -6.16 -4.19 -4.64
CA ALA A 57 -7.01 -4.14 -5.82
C ALA A 57 -7.07 -2.71 -6.35
N GLU A 58 -6.98 -2.52 -7.67
CA GLU A 58 -7.26 -1.23 -8.29
C GLU A 58 -8.78 -0.97 -8.28
N ILE A 59 -9.21 0.13 -7.67
CA ILE A 59 -10.62 0.49 -7.53
C ILE A 59 -11.04 1.70 -8.38
N ALA A 60 -10.06 2.49 -8.80
CA ALA A 60 -10.17 3.55 -9.78
C ALA A 60 -8.79 3.73 -10.46
N PRO A 61 -8.71 4.39 -11.62
CA PRO A 61 -7.43 4.59 -12.30
C PRO A 61 -6.35 5.16 -11.37
N GLY A 62 -5.33 4.36 -11.07
CA GLY A 62 -4.21 4.74 -10.19
C GLY A 62 -4.58 4.82 -8.71
N GLU A 63 -5.72 4.31 -8.28
CA GLU A 63 -6.11 4.14 -6.88
C GLU A 63 -6.24 2.66 -6.53
N TYR A 64 -5.40 2.23 -5.59
CA TYR A 64 -5.28 0.85 -5.14
C TYR A 64 -5.70 0.75 -3.68
N ARG A 65 -6.51 -0.25 -3.34
CA ARG A 65 -7.08 -0.41 -1.99
C ARG A 65 -6.96 -1.84 -1.48
N ALA A 66 -6.73 -1.97 -0.18
CA ALA A 66 -6.81 -3.23 0.55
C ALA A 66 -7.36 -3.01 1.96
N SER A 67 -8.02 -4.03 2.49
CA SER A 67 -8.30 -4.14 3.92
C SER A 67 -7.10 -4.80 4.61
N ALA A 68 -6.71 -4.26 5.75
CA ALA A 68 -5.60 -4.76 6.54
C ALA A 68 -5.98 -4.93 8.01
N ALA A 69 -5.60 -6.07 8.58
CA ALA A 69 -5.67 -6.30 10.01
C ALA A 69 -4.36 -5.87 10.69
N PHE A 70 -4.48 -5.30 11.88
CA PHE A 70 -3.41 -4.85 12.76
C PHE A 70 -3.56 -5.57 14.11
N PRO A 71 -3.21 -6.88 14.20
CA PRO A 71 -3.58 -7.78 15.31
C PRO A 71 -3.05 -7.38 16.69
N VAL A 72 -2.17 -6.38 16.72
CA VAL A 72 -1.64 -5.78 17.93
C VAL A 72 -1.50 -4.28 17.73
N TYR A 73 -1.80 -3.53 18.80
CA TYR A 73 -1.56 -2.10 18.83
C TYR A 73 -0.06 -1.77 18.74
N GLY A 74 0.24 -0.57 18.28
CA GLY A 74 1.61 -0.03 18.23
C GLY A 74 2.02 0.44 16.85
N ARG A 75 3.34 0.61 16.67
CA ARG A 75 3.91 1.15 15.45
C ARG A 75 4.12 0.05 14.42
N TRP A 76 3.51 0.26 13.25
CA TRP A 76 3.69 -0.59 12.08
C TRP A 76 4.48 0.16 11.01
N GLN A 77 5.32 -0.58 10.29
CA GLN A 77 6.00 -0.10 9.09
C GLN A 77 5.28 -0.67 7.87
N LEU A 78 4.83 0.21 6.98
CA LEU A 78 4.20 -0.16 5.72
C LEU A 78 5.15 0.19 4.58
N ARG A 79 5.40 -0.78 3.69
CA ARG A 79 6.15 -0.59 2.45
C ARG A 79 5.30 -0.98 1.26
N THR A 80 5.18 -0.07 0.30
CA THR A 80 4.52 -0.35 -0.98
C THR A 80 5.48 -1.09 -1.90
N ILE A 81 4.99 -2.16 -2.53
CA ILE A 81 5.67 -2.91 -3.57
C ILE A 81 4.81 -2.76 -4.82
N ALA A 82 5.37 -2.13 -5.86
CA ALA A 82 4.68 -1.91 -7.12
C ALA A 82 5.47 -2.56 -8.26
N ASN A 83 4.78 -3.37 -9.06
CA ASN A 83 5.29 -3.90 -10.32
C ASN A 83 4.38 -3.38 -11.44
N ALA A 84 4.78 -2.26 -12.04
CA ALA A 84 4.22 -1.81 -13.31
C ALA A 84 5.02 -2.49 -14.42
N MET A 85 4.37 -3.33 -15.24
CA MET A 85 5.01 -3.75 -16.48
C MET A 85 5.05 -2.52 -17.39
N GLY A 86 6.27 -2.10 -17.75
CA GLY A 86 6.53 -0.99 -18.67
C GLY A 86 6.27 -1.36 -20.12
#